data_AF-A0A2J4G6N4-F1
#
_entry.id   AF-A0A2J4G6N4-F1
#
_cell.length_a   1.000
_cell.length_b   1.000
_cell.length_c   1.000
_cell.angle_alpha   90.00
_cell.angle_beta   90.00
_cell.angle_gamma   90.00
#
_symmetry.space_group_name_H-M   'P 1'
#
loop_
_entity.id
_entity.type
_entity.pdbx_description
1 polymer ?
#
loop_
_entity_poly.entity_id
_entity_poly.type
_entity_poly.pdbx_seq_one_letter_code
_entity_poly.pdbx_strand_id
1 'polypeptide(L)' 'MSLKNNDVKQDSRNSTRPKCRKCGSEDVIAKIDGEYYCAKCGMKIVLEHSRKIVESYERRYLG' A
#
# COMPACT_ATOMS: atom_id res chain seq x y z
N MET A 1 9.58 -25.75 -1.13
CA MET A 1 8.27 -25.07 -1.22
C MET A 1 8.48 -23.73 -1.91
N SER A 2 8.21 -23.66 -3.22
CA SER A 2 8.37 -22.42 -3.99
C SER A 2 7.07 -21.62 -3.92
N LEU A 3 7.08 -20.51 -3.20
CA LEU A 3 5.96 -19.56 -3.18
C LEU A 3 6.00 -18.77 -4.49
N LYS A 4 5.19 -19.20 -5.46
CA LYS A 4 4.82 -18.38 -6.63
C LYS A 4 3.81 -17.35 -6.14
N ASN A 5 4.15 -16.06 -6.15
CA ASN A 5 3.21 -15.01 -5.80
C ASN A 5 3.09 -13.99 -6.94
N ASN A 6 1.99 -14.18 -7.67
CA ASN A 6 1.01 -13.21 -8.13
C ASN A 6 1.46 -12.05 -9.05
N ASP A 7 1.00 -12.22 -10.29
CA ASP A 7 1.00 -11.30 -11.41
C ASP A 7 0.45 -9.91 -11.06
N VAL A 8 1.36 -8.94 -10.97
CA VAL A 8 1.00 -7.52 -11.09
C VAL A 8 0.47 -7.31 -12.51
N LYS A 9 -0.86 -7.26 -12.68
CA LYS A 9 -1.51 -6.94 -13.96
C LYS A 9 -1.06 -5.55 -14.41
N GLN A 10 -0.22 -5.51 -15.44
CA GLN A 10 0.25 -4.27 -16.07
C GLN A 10 -0.87 -3.66 -16.92
N ASP A 11 -1.40 -2.52 -16.47
CA ASP A 11 -2.33 -1.70 -17.25
C ASP A 11 -1.64 -1.12 -18.50
N SER A 12 -2.08 -1.57 -19.68
CA SER A 12 -1.41 -1.43 -20.99
C SER A 12 -1.59 -0.07 -21.70
N ARG A 13 -1.72 1.06 -20.99
CA ARG A 13 -1.86 2.38 -21.63
C ARG A 13 -1.17 3.50 -20.84
N ASN A 14 0.12 3.70 -21.15
CA ASN A 14 0.94 4.92 -21.02
C ASN A 14 2.37 4.57 -20.53
N SER A 15 3.39 5.10 -21.22
CA SER A 15 4.80 4.68 -21.21
C SER A 15 5.61 5.07 -19.96
N THR A 16 4.97 5.43 -18.85
CA THR A 16 5.64 5.88 -17.63
C THR A 16 5.47 4.86 -16.51
N ARG A 17 6.58 4.23 -16.12
CA ARG A 17 6.61 3.33 -14.96
C ARG A 17 6.03 4.07 -13.74
N PRO A 18 5.09 3.47 -12.98
CA PRO A 18 4.54 4.11 -11.80
C PRO A 18 5.64 4.38 -10.79
N LYS A 19 5.55 5.53 -10.11
CA LYS A 19 6.49 5.93 -9.06
C LYS A 19 5.76 6.10 -7.75
N CYS A 20 6.44 5.79 -6.65
CA CYS A 20 5.93 6.00 -5.31
C CYS A 20 5.58 7.48 -5.13
N ARG A 21 4.31 7.77 -4.80
CA ARG A 21 3.81 9.13 -4.59
C ARG A 21 4.55 9.87 -3.48
N LYS A 22 5.13 9.14 -2.51
CA LYS A 22 5.83 9.75 -1.37
C LYS A 22 7.33 9.98 -1.54
N CYS A 23 8.05 9.06 -2.18
CA CYS A 23 9.51 9.16 -2.28
C CYS A 23 10.06 9.07 -3.71
N GLY A 24 9.20 8.88 -4.71
CA GLY A 24 9.61 8.77 -6.11
C GLY A 24 10.23 7.42 -6.51
N SER A 25 10.37 6.47 -5.58
CA SER A 25 10.88 5.12 -5.87
C SER A 25 10.09 4.47 -7.00
N GLU A 26 10.80 3.87 -7.95
CA GLU A 26 10.20 3.09 -9.05
C GLU A 26 9.82 1.67 -8.62
N ASP A 27 10.33 1.22 -7.46
CA ASP A 27 9.95 -0.04 -6.81
C ASP A 27 8.59 0.11 -6.12
N VAL A 28 7.54 0.24 -6.93
CA VAL A 28 6.15 0.33 -6.49
C VAL A 28 5.58 -1.07 -6.34
N ILE A 29 5.00 -1.36 -5.17
CA ILE A 29 4.40 -2.67 -4.88
C ILE A 29 2.91 -2.60 -4.53
N ALA A 30 2.38 -1.40 -4.28
CA ALA A 30 1.01 -1.22 -3.80
C ALA A 30 0.35 -0.02 -4.44
N LYS A 31 -0.97 -0.12 -4.63
CA LYS A 31 -1.86 0.99 -4.97
C LYS A 31 -2.83 1.20 -3.81
N ILE A 32 -2.76 2.34 -3.16
CA ILE A 32 -3.56 2.69 -1.97
C ILE A 32 -4.31 3.97 -2.33
N ASP A 33 -5.64 3.96 -2.23
CA ASP A 33 -6.51 5.09 -2.58
C ASP A 33 -6.24 5.70 -3.97
N GLY A 34 -5.93 4.84 -4.94
CA GLY A 34 -5.65 5.26 -6.32
C GLY A 34 -4.22 5.71 -6.58
N GLU A 35 -3.41 5.93 -5.54
CA GLU A 35 -2.01 6.36 -5.64
C GLU A 35 -1.04 5.18 -5.45
N TYR A 36 0.14 5.26 -6.08
CA TYR A 36 1.15 4.20 -6.07
C TYR A 36 2.19 4.41 -4.96
N TYR A 37 2.60 3.33 -4.27
CA TYR A 37 3.56 3.40 -3.17
C TYR A 37 4.57 2.25 -3.21
N CYS A 38 5.82 2.56 -2.81
CA CYS A 38 6.82 1.55 -2.48
C CYS A 38 6.52 0.90 -1.12
N ALA A 39 7.17 -0.22 -0.82
CA ALA A 39 6.94 -0.98 0.41
C ALA A 39 7.11 -0.13 1.68
N LYS A 40 8.20 0.65 1.74
CA LYS A 40 8.53 1.50 2.91
C LYS A 40 7.49 2.59 3.15
N CYS A 41 6.97 3.21 2.09
CA CYS A 41 5.99 4.27 2.21
C CYS A 41 4.58 3.72 2.43
N GLY A 42 4.18 2.71 1.67
CA GLY A 42 2.87 2.06 1.79
C GLY A 42 2.65 1.44 3.17
N MET A 43 3.69 0.79 3.73
CA MET A 43 3.61 0.19 5.08
C MET A 43 3.25 1.23 6.15
N LYS A 44 3.80 2.45 6.08
CA LYS A 44 3.49 3.50 7.05
C LYS A 44 2.02 3.91 6.99
N ILE A 45 1.46 3.99 5.79
CA ILE A 45 0.06 4.34 5.57
C ILE A 45 -0.84 3.24 6.17
N VAL A 46 -0.54 1.98 5.86
CA VAL A 46 -1.30 0.84 6.39
C VAL A 46 -1.22 0.77 7.91
N LEU A 47 -0.04 0.94 8.50
CA LEU A 47 0.14 0.91 9.95
C LEU A 47 -0.65 2.04 10.65
N GLU A 48 -0.63 3.25 10.11
CA GLU A 48 -1.38 4.37 10.68
C GLU A 48 -2.90 4.12 10.59
N HIS A 49 -3.37 3.61 9.45
CA HIS A 49 -4.78 3.29 9.25
C HIS A 49 -5.23 2.17 10.21
N SER A 50 -4.48 1.07 10.28
CA SER A 50 -4.75 -0.04 11.20
C SER A 50 -4.77 0.42 12.66
N ARG A 51 -3.84 1.30 13.07
CA ARG A 51 -3.83 1.85 14.43
C ARG A 51 -5.11 2.62 14.73
N LYS A 52 -5.56 3.49 13.82
CA LYS A 52 -6.82 4.25 13.98
C LYS A 52 -8.03 3.34 14.09
N ILE A 53 -8.05 2.25 13.31
CA ILE A 53 -9.11 1.23 13.39
C ILE A 53 -9.12 0.62 14.79
N VAL A 54 -8.00 0.09 15.27
CA VAL A 54 -7.90 -0.55 16.60
C VAL A 54 -8.35 0.41 17.70
N GLU A 55 -7.83 1.64 17.71
CA GLU A 55 -8.19 2.65 18.71
C GLU A 55 -9.71 2.97 18.70
N SER A 56 -10.33 2.94 17.50
CA SER A 56 -11.78 3.14 17.39
C SER A 56 -12.59 1.96 17.94
N TYR A 57 -12.09 0.73 17.82
CA TYR A 57 -12.72 -0.45 18.40
C TYR A 57 -12.56 -0.48 19.91
N GLU A 58 -11.37 -0.18 20.41
CA GLU A 58 -11.11 -0.07 21.86
C GLU A 58 -12.07 0.93 22.50
N ARG A 59 -12.18 2.13 21.93
CA ARG A 59 -13.11 3.16 22.43
C ARG A 59 -14.59 2.78 22.38
N ARG A 60 -15.00 1.92 21.46
CA ARG A 60 -16.43 1.56 21.28
C ARG A 60 -16.86 0.38 22.13
N TYR A 61 -15.94 -0.54 22.42
CA TYR A 61 -16.30 -1.85 22.97
C TYR A 61 -15.51 -2.26 24.21
N LEU A 62 -14.37 -1.63 24.51
CA LEU A 62 -13.47 -2.02 25.61
C LEU A 62 -13.24 -0.90 26.64
N GLY A 63 -13.76 0.31 26.41
CA GLY A 63 -13.63 1.48 27.28
C GLY A 63 -14.93 1.86 27.97
#